data_AF-A0A5C8Z7W3-F1
#
_entry.id   AF-A0A5C8Z7W3-F1
#
_cell.length_a   1.000
_cell.length_b   1.000
_cell.length_c   1.000
_cell.angle_alpha   90.00
_cell.angle_beta   90.00
_cell.angle_gamma   90.00
#
_symmetry.space_group_name_H-M   'P 1'
#
loop_
_entity.id
_entity.type
_entity.pdbx_description
1 polymer ?
#
loop_
_entity_poly.entity_id
_entity_poly.type
_entity_poly.pdbx_seq_one_letter_code
_entity_poly.pdbx_strand_id
1 'polypeptide(L)'
;MPELIDFTEFEPFNELREKMAATKLGSFEMFDPEHHLTGEERSQLELQGMQVDRHQLMQLLDFTLVYKNSRVIILDIDEYHIAACQRSKQLEKLSITTRLAEKNNNMHVCKACLQTLQFQGYDDQKARKEHYSEDIYRKFNLAQFWTGYQQYPVAVFKEVRKPLA
;
A
#
# COMPACT_ATOMS: atom_id res chain seq x y z
N MET A 1 8.18 -49.78 2.65
CA MET A 1 7.36 -48.57 2.36
C MET A 1 8.22 -47.37 2.70
N PRO A 2 8.36 -46.36 1.84
CA PRO A 2 9.06 -45.14 2.24
C PRO A 2 8.22 -44.41 3.30
N GLU A 3 8.86 -43.99 4.39
CA GLU A 3 8.26 -43.09 5.39
C GLU A 3 8.09 -41.70 4.77
N LEU A 4 6.92 -41.12 4.97
CA LEU A 4 6.62 -39.76 4.52
C LEU A 4 7.27 -38.77 5.48
N ILE A 5 7.90 -37.73 4.93
CA ILE A 5 8.45 -36.63 5.71
C ILE A 5 7.30 -35.91 6.40
N ASP A 6 7.41 -35.74 7.73
CA ASP A 6 6.50 -34.89 8.47
C ASP A 6 6.88 -33.42 8.23
N PHE A 7 6.06 -32.72 7.44
CA PHE A 7 6.28 -31.32 7.11
C PHE A 7 6.06 -30.37 8.29
N THR A 8 5.51 -30.85 9.42
CA THR A 8 5.37 -30.04 10.64
C THR A 8 6.70 -29.90 11.39
N GLU A 9 7.61 -30.85 11.23
CA GLU A 9 8.96 -30.85 11.83
C GLU A 9 10.05 -30.50 10.81
N PHE A 10 9.69 -30.18 9.57
CA PHE A 10 10.64 -29.90 8.51
C PHE A 10 11.27 -28.50 8.69
N GLU A 11 12.52 -28.48 9.18
CA GLU A 11 13.23 -27.28 9.57
C GLU A 11 13.24 -26.14 8.52
N PRO A 12 13.45 -26.40 7.21
CA PRO A 12 13.38 -25.34 6.21
C PRO A 12 12.03 -24.61 6.14
N PHE A 13 10.92 -25.27 6.48
CA PHE A 13 9.61 -24.62 6.55
C PHE A 13 9.42 -23.84 7.86
N ASN A 14 10.02 -24.30 8.96
CA ASN A 14 10.01 -23.53 10.21
C ASN A 14 10.82 -22.24 10.08
N GLU A 15 12.01 -22.29 9.46
CA GLU A 15 12.80 -21.09 9.17
C GLU A 15 12.04 -20.10 8.26
N LEU A 16 11.36 -20.61 7.23
CA LEU A 16 10.55 -19.77 6.34
C LEU A 16 9.37 -19.15 7.09
N ARG A 17 8.69 -19.93 7.93
CA ARG A 17 7.56 -19.49 8.76
C ARG A 17 7.97 -18.37 9.72
N GLU A 18 9.16 -18.48 10.33
CA GLU A 18 9.73 -17.42 11.17
C GLU A 18 10.03 -16.15 10.37
N LYS A 19 10.63 -16.27 9.18
CA LYS A 19 10.86 -15.12 8.28
C LYS A 19 9.55 -14.44 7.85
N MET A 20 8.47 -15.20 7.74
CA MET A 20 7.13 -14.69 7.42
C MET A 20 6.37 -14.18 8.66
N ALA A 21 6.99 -14.16 9.85
CA ALA A 21 6.38 -13.79 11.12
C ALA A 21 5.09 -14.57 11.46
N ALA A 22 4.97 -15.81 10.97
CA ALA A 22 3.79 -16.65 11.16
C ALA A 22 3.90 -17.47 12.46
N THR A 23 3.05 -17.16 13.43
CA THR A 23 3.09 -17.78 14.78
C THR A 23 2.35 -19.11 14.86
N LYS A 24 1.64 -19.53 13.81
CA LYS A 24 0.85 -20.77 13.75
C LYS A 24 1.19 -21.58 12.50
N LEU A 25 1.14 -22.90 12.62
CA LEU A 25 1.19 -23.82 11.48
C LEU A 25 -0.13 -23.69 10.71
N GLY A 26 -0.09 -23.07 9.54
CA GLY A 26 -1.22 -22.92 8.63
C GLY A 26 -2.37 -22.07 9.19
N SER A 27 -2.50 -20.84 8.71
CA SER A 27 -3.76 -20.10 8.78
C SER A 27 -4.34 -20.01 7.37
N PHE A 28 -5.30 -20.87 7.06
CA PHE A 28 -6.10 -20.73 5.85
C PHE A 28 -7.25 -19.79 6.16
N GLU A 29 -7.17 -18.56 5.66
CA GLU A 29 -8.35 -17.71 5.53
C GLU A 29 -9.08 -18.12 4.25
N MET A 30 -10.38 -18.40 4.37
CA MET A 30 -11.22 -18.63 3.19
C MET A 30 -11.18 -17.36 2.33
N PHE A 31 -11.07 -17.55 1.02
CA PHE A 31 -11.12 -16.43 0.09
C PHE A 31 -12.48 -15.72 0.22
N ASP A 32 -12.44 -14.45 0.61
CA ASP A 32 -13.60 -13.58 0.67
C ASP A 32 -13.41 -12.47 -0.39
N PRO A 33 -14.21 -12.45 -1.47
CA PRO A 33 -14.09 -11.44 -2.52
C PRO A 33 -14.35 -10.01 -2.04
N GLU A 34 -14.98 -9.81 -0.89
CA GLU A 34 -15.18 -8.49 -0.29
C GLU A 34 -13.88 -7.93 0.31
N HIS A 35 -12.99 -8.82 0.77
CA HIS A 35 -11.77 -8.45 1.49
C HIS A 35 -10.49 -8.79 0.71
N HIS A 36 -10.54 -9.70 -0.26
CA HIS A 36 -9.41 -10.20 -1.00
C HIS A 36 -9.52 -9.87 -2.48
N LEU A 37 -8.41 -9.40 -3.06
CA LEU A 37 -8.31 -9.18 -4.49
C LEU A 37 -8.48 -10.48 -5.25
N THR A 38 -9.36 -10.46 -6.25
CA THR A 38 -9.40 -11.49 -7.30
C THR A 38 -8.14 -11.40 -8.17
N GLY A 39 -7.85 -12.48 -8.91
CA GLY A 39 -6.71 -12.49 -9.83
C GLY A 39 -6.81 -11.42 -10.92
N GLU A 40 -8.03 -11.10 -11.36
CA GLU A 40 -8.28 -10.04 -12.33
C GLU A 40 -7.99 -8.66 -11.72
N GLU A 41 -8.54 -8.36 -10.55
CA GLU A 41 -8.32 -7.08 -9.85
C GLU A 41 -6.83 -6.84 -9.59
N ARG A 42 -6.10 -7.87 -9.16
CA ARG A 42 -4.65 -7.80 -8.95
C ARG A 42 -3.91 -7.47 -10.24
N SER A 43 -4.30 -8.08 -11.36
CA SER A 43 -3.69 -7.82 -12.67
C SER A 43 -4.00 -6.41 -13.16
N GLN A 44 -5.23 -5.93 -12.95
CA GLN A 44 -5.63 -4.57 -13.29
C GLN A 44 -4.85 -3.54 -12.48
N LEU A 45 -4.73 -3.73 -11.16
CA LEU A 45 -3.98 -2.83 -10.27
C LEU A 45 -2.49 -2.74 -10.62
N GLU A 46 -1.87 -3.82 -11.10
CA GLU A 46 -0.44 -3.79 -11.44
C GLU A 46 -0.17 -3.15 -12.81
N LEU A 47 -1.08 -3.33 -13.79
CA LEU A 47 -0.83 -2.95 -15.18
C LEU A 47 -1.42 -1.60 -15.57
N GLN A 48 -2.73 -1.42 -15.35
CA GLN A 48 -3.49 -0.30 -15.94
C GLN A 48 -4.14 0.60 -14.89
N GLY A 49 -4.23 0.14 -13.64
CA GLY A 49 -5.04 0.74 -12.60
C GLY A 49 -6.52 0.36 -12.72
N MET A 50 -7.31 0.73 -11.71
CA MET A 50 -8.74 0.43 -11.62
C MET A 50 -9.49 1.66 -11.15
N GLN A 51 -10.70 1.89 -11.68
CA GLN A 51 -11.61 2.89 -11.12
C GLN A 51 -12.40 2.25 -9.99
N VAL A 52 -12.43 2.91 -8.84
CA VAL A 52 -13.20 2.45 -7.68
C VAL A 52 -14.03 3.59 -7.11
N ASP A 53 -15.10 3.22 -6.43
CA ASP A 53 -15.86 4.18 -5.66
C ASP A 53 -15.15 4.52 -4.36
N ARG A 54 -15.34 5.75 -3.90
CA ARG A 54 -14.77 6.27 -2.66
C ARG A 54 -15.03 5.40 -1.43
N HIS A 55 -16.23 4.85 -1.32
CA HIS A 55 -16.61 4.03 -0.17
C HIS A 55 -15.87 2.69 -0.12
N GLN A 56 -15.27 2.25 -1.22
CA GLN A 56 -14.48 1.00 -1.30
C GLN A 56 -13.03 1.21 -0.84
N LEU A 57 -12.58 2.47 -0.72
CA LEU A 57 -11.25 2.82 -0.23
C LEU A 57 -11.28 3.08 1.27
N MET A 58 -10.37 2.41 1.96
CA MET A 58 -10.17 2.54 3.40
C MET A 58 -8.85 3.25 3.69
N GLN A 59 -8.81 3.96 4.81
CA GLN A 59 -7.59 4.55 5.35
C GLN A 59 -7.10 3.73 6.54
N LEU A 60 -5.80 3.40 6.56
CA LEU A 60 -5.14 2.73 7.68
C LEU A 60 -4.71 3.70 8.80
N LEU A 61 -4.24 3.12 9.91
CA LEU A 61 -3.62 3.84 11.04
C LEU A 61 -2.35 4.61 10.64
N ASP A 62 -1.64 4.18 9.62
CA ASP A 62 -0.49 4.90 9.07
C ASP A 62 -0.88 5.95 8.02
N PHE A 63 -2.18 6.22 7.83
CA PHE A 63 -2.76 7.11 6.81
C PHE A 63 -2.65 6.63 5.36
N THR A 64 -2.05 5.46 5.09
CA THR A 64 -2.03 4.88 3.74
C THR A 64 -3.42 4.38 3.33
N LEU A 65 -3.58 4.19 2.02
CA LEU A 65 -4.85 3.83 1.40
C LEU A 65 -4.90 2.33 1.13
N VAL A 66 -6.06 1.71 1.36
CA VAL A 66 -6.27 0.28 1.17
C VAL A 66 -7.54 0.00 0.38
N TYR A 67 -7.42 -0.95 -0.55
CA TYR A 67 -8.53 -1.59 -1.26
C TYR A 67 -8.35 -3.11 -1.13
N LYS A 68 -9.36 -3.82 -0.60
CA LYS A 68 -9.36 -5.29 -0.41
C LYS A 68 -8.02 -5.85 0.12
N ASN A 69 -7.67 -5.46 1.34
CA ASN A 69 -6.44 -5.86 2.04
C ASN A 69 -5.12 -5.54 1.30
N SER A 70 -5.14 -4.71 0.26
CA SER A 70 -3.97 -4.27 -0.49
C SER A 70 -3.79 -2.76 -0.34
N ARG A 71 -2.59 -2.32 0.02
CA ARG A 71 -2.22 -0.91 -0.07
C ARG A 71 -2.20 -0.51 -1.54
N VAL A 72 -2.76 0.65 -1.82
CA VAL A 72 -2.86 1.22 -3.17
C VAL A 72 -2.50 2.69 -3.14
N ILE A 73 -2.21 3.25 -4.30
CA ILE A 73 -2.10 4.69 -4.52
C ILE A 73 -3.25 5.16 -5.39
N ILE A 74 -3.65 6.42 -5.25
CA ILE A 74 -4.61 7.07 -6.15
C ILE A 74 -3.82 7.87 -7.21
N LEU A 75 -4.17 7.71 -8.47
CA LEU A 75 -3.67 8.52 -9.59
C LEU A 75 -4.57 9.74 -9.78
N ASP A 76 -3.96 10.92 -9.81
CA ASP A 76 -4.55 12.17 -10.27
C ASP A 76 -3.92 12.57 -11.63
N ILE A 77 -4.11 13.81 -12.08
CA ILE A 77 -3.63 14.29 -13.39
C ILE A 77 -2.09 14.31 -13.45
N ASP A 78 -1.44 15.05 -12.56
CA ASP A 78 0.03 15.26 -12.56
C ASP A 78 0.72 14.67 -11.33
N GLU A 79 -0.06 14.14 -10.38
CA GLU A 79 0.45 13.60 -9.15
C GLU A 79 -0.26 12.31 -8.73
N TYR A 80 0.37 11.57 -7.82
CA TYR A 80 -0.24 10.41 -7.20
C TYR A 80 -0.22 10.53 -5.68
N HIS A 81 -1.26 9.96 -5.06
CA HIS A 81 -1.48 10.02 -3.62
C HIS A 81 -1.20 8.66 -2.99
N ILE A 82 -0.27 8.66 -2.03
CA ILE A 82 0.12 7.49 -1.24
C ILE A 82 -0.59 7.44 0.13
N ALA A 83 -1.38 8.48 0.44
CA ALA A 83 -2.07 8.62 1.72
C ALA A 83 -3.40 9.37 1.56
N ALA A 84 -4.26 9.23 2.56
CA ALA A 84 -5.51 9.96 2.70
C ALA A 84 -5.29 11.41 3.16
N CYS A 85 -4.63 12.22 2.30
CA CYS A 85 -4.43 13.64 2.52
C CYS A 85 -5.69 14.45 2.15
N GLN A 86 -5.67 15.77 2.39
CA GLN A 86 -6.81 16.63 2.09
C GLN A 86 -7.20 16.62 0.59
N ARG A 87 -6.21 16.53 -0.31
CA ARG A 87 -6.45 16.52 -1.76
C ARG A 87 -7.07 15.21 -2.25
N SER A 88 -6.54 14.06 -1.83
CA SER A 88 -7.13 12.77 -2.22
C SER A 88 -8.55 12.60 -1.71
N LYS A 89 -8.87 13.20 -0.55
CA LYS A 89 -10.23 13.26 -0.01
C LYS A 89 -11.20 14.14 -0.80
N GLN A 90 -10.73 14.96 -1.74
CA GLN A 90 -11.59 15.82 -2.56
C GLN A 90 -11.80 15.27 -3.99
N LEU A 91 -11.09 14.20 -4.37
CA LEU A 91 -11.21 13.61 -5.71
C LEU A 91 -12.56 12.90 -5.90
N GLU A 92 -13.31 13.28 -6.93
CA GLU A 92 -14.60 12.64 -7.23
C GLU A 92 -14.43 11.26 -7.87
N LYS A 93 -13.41 11.10 -8.72
CA LYS A 93 -13.09 9.83 -9.40
C LYS A 93 -11.77 9.30 -8.88
N LEU A 94 -11.77 8.04 -8.46
CA LEU A 94 -10.60 7.42 -7.84
C LEU A 94 -10.05 6.33 -8.76
N SER A 95 -8.97 6.67 -9.45
CA SER A 95 -8.16 5.72 -10.18
C SER A 95 -7.09 5.17 -9.23
N ILE A 96 -7.12 3.88 -8.91
CA ILE A 96 -6.16 3.25 -8.01
C ILE A 96 -5.20 2.32 -8.74
N THR A 97 -3.99 2.21 -8.23
CA THR A 97 -2.97 1.29 -8.76
C THR A 97 -2.01 0.88 -7.64
N THR A 98 -1.26 -0.19 -7.86
CA THR A 98 -0.14 -0.58 -6.99
C THR A 98 1.21 -0.09 -7.52
N ARG A 99 1.25 0.31 -8.79
CA ARG A 99 2.47 0.71 -9.49
C ARG A 99 2.21 1.84 -10.48
N LEU A 100 3.22 2.68 -10.72
CA LEU A 100 3.20 3.65 -11.80
C LEU A 100 3.59 2.96 -13.11
N ALA A 101 2.69 3.00 -14.09
CA ALA A 101 3.01 2.60 -15.47
C ALA A 101 4.03 3.57 -16.09
N GLU A 102 4.75 3.14 -17.12
CA GLU A 102 5.78 3.97 -17.79
C GLU A 102 5.22 5.31 -18.31
N LYS A 103 3.97 5.31 -18.78
CA LYS A 103 3.25 6.52 -19.21
C LYS A 103 3.06 7.56 -18.09
N ASN A 104 3.18 7.14 -16.83
CA ASN A 104 3.00 7.96 -15.64
C ASN A 104 4.35 8.39 -15.03
N ASN A 105 5.49 8.18 -15.72
CA ASN A 105 6.82 8.47 -15.17
C ASN A 105 7.06 9.95 -14.84
N ASN A 106 6.28 10.87 -15.42
CA ASN A 106 6.36 12.29 -15.12
C ASN A 106 5.49 12.71 -13.92
N MET A 107 4.72 11.78 -13.34
CA MET A 107 3.89 12.09 -12.17
C MET A 107 4.75 12.17 -10.92
N HIS A 108 4.40 13.10 -10.03
CA HIS A 108 5.09 13.28 -8.75
C HIS A 108 4.22 12.83 -7.57
N VAL A 109 4.84 12.49 -6.45
CA VAL A 109 4.08 12.18 -5.24
C VAL A 109 3.41 13.46 -4.71
N CYS A 110 2.17 13.40 -4.26
CA CYS A 110 1.53 14.56 -3.67
C CYS A 110 2.28 15.05 -2.40
N LYS A 111 2.70 16.32 -2.37
CA LYS A 111 3.36 16.94 -1.18
C LYS A 111 2.52 16.82 0.09
N ALA A 112 1.20 16.97 -0.01
CA ALA A 112 0.29 16.82 1.12
C ALA A 112 0.27 15.38 1.67
N CYS A 113 0.51 14.36 0.83
CA CYS A 113 0.68 12.99 1.31
C CYS A 113 1.98 12.84 2.11
N LEU A 114 3.11 13.38 1.61
CA LEU A 114 4.38 13.35 2.34
C LEU A 114 4.27 14.04 3.70
N GLN A 115 3.59 15.19 3.76
CA GLN A 115 3.30 15.89 5.02
C GLN A 115 2.43 15.05 5.96
N THR A 116 1.37 14.44 5.44
CA THR A 116 0.43 13.61 6.23
C THR A 116 1.15 12.42 6.88
N LEU A 117 2.05 11.79 6.12
CA LEU A 117 2.84 10.66 6.58
C LEU A 117 4.06 11.06 7.43
N GLN A 118 4.40 12.36 7.47
CA GLN A 118 5.70 12.84 7.97
C GLN A 118 6.87 12.06 7.36
N PHE A 119 6.76 11.75 6.06
CA PHE A 119 7.65 10.80 5.39
C PHE A 119 9.10 11.28 5.45
N GLN A 120 9.99 10.51 6.08
CA GLN A 120 11.40 10.88 6.30
C GLN A 120 11.57 12.27 6.95
N GLY A 121 10.60 12.70 7.77
CA GLY A 121 10.62 14.01 8.41
C GLY A 121 10.31 15.19 7.46
N TYR A 122 9.70 14.91 6.30
CA TYR A 122 9.17 15.91 5.38
C TYR A 122 8.24 16.87 6.10
N ASP A 123 8.50 18.17 5.94
CA ASP A 123 7.74 19.24 6.56
C ASP A 123 7.84 20.52 5.71
N ASP A 124 6.81 20.81 4.92
CA ASP A 124 6.76 21.95 3.99
C ASP A 124 6.48 23.28 4.73
N GLN A 125 6.09 23.22 6.02
CA GLN A 125 5.74 24.41 6.82
C GLN A 125 6.94 25.01 7.56
N LYS A 126 8.08 24.31 7.62
CA LYS A 126 9.28 24.77 8.32
C LYS A 126 10.29 25.32 7.32
N ALA A 127 10.31 26.64 7.14
CA ALA A 127 11.27 27.34 6.26
C ALA A 127 12.74 26.91 6.47
N ARG A 128 13.15 26.62 7.71
CA ARG A 128 14.51 26.13 8.03
C ARG A 128 14.86 24.76 7.43
N LYS A 129 13.87 24.00 6.97
CA LYS A 129 14.03 22.67 6.36
C LYS A 129 13.59 22.63 4.89
N GLU A 130 13.30 23.79 4.28
CA GLU A 130 12.75 23.86 2.92
C GLU A 130 13.59 23.08 1.90
N HIS A 131 14.92 23.25 1.93
CA HIS A 131 15.83 22.52 1.04
C HIS A 131 15.82 21.01 1.27
N TYR A 132 15.70 20.57 2.54
CA TYR A 132 15.62 19.16 2.91
C TYR A 132 14.29 18.52 2.46
N SER A 133 13.18 19.21 2.66
CA SER A 133 11.86 18.76 2.22
C SER A 133 11.78 18.68 0.69
N GLU A 134 12.33 19.67 -0.02
CA GLU A 134 12.40 19.65 -1.48
C GLU A 134 13.28 18.51 -2.00
N ASP A 135 14.38 18.20 -1.33
CA ASP A 135 15.24 17.05 -1.62
C ASP A 135 14.49 15.71 -1.47
N ILE A 136 13.73 15.54 -0.39
CA ILE A 136 12.88 14.35 -0.18
C ILE A 136 11.85 14.25 -1.31
N TYR A 137 11.18 15.35 -1.64
CA TYR A 137 10.15 15.38 -2.68
C TYR A 137 10.73 14.98 -4.05
N ARG A 138 11.88 15.54 -4.44
CA ARG A 138 12.52 15.25 -5.74
C ARG A 138 13.10 13.84 -5.83
N LYS A 139 13.61 13.31 -4.72
CA LYS A 139 14.22 11.97 -4.67
C LYS A 139 13.20 10.89 -4.32
N PHE A 140 11.94 11.24 -4.11
CA PHE A 140 10.91 10.27 -3.76
C PHE A 140 10.80 9.19 -4.83
N ASN A 141 10.73 7.95 -4.38
CA ASN A 141 10.60 6.79 -5.25
C ASN A 141 9.53 5.84 -4.68
N LEU A 142 8.53 5.53 -5.49
CA LEU A 142 7.41 4.69 -5.07
C LEU A 142 7.84 3.25 -4.75
N ALA A 143 8.80 2.68 -5.49
CA ALA A 143 9.30 1.33 -5.19
C ALA A 143 10.03 1.28 -3.84
N GLN A 144 10.80 2.33 -3.51
CA GLN A 144 11.41 2.47 -2.18
C GLN A 144 10.37 2.70 -1.09
N PHE A 145 9.29 3.41 -1.37
CA PHE A 145 8.20 3.56 -0.42
C PHE A 145 7.61 2.19 -0.01
N TRP A 146 7.42 1.28 -0.97
CA TRP A 146 6.90 -0.06 -0.70
C TRP A 146 7.82 -0.98 0.11
N THR A 147 9.11 -0.64 0.28
CA THR A 147 9.97 -1.41 1.19
C THR A 147 9.69 -1.10 2.66
N GLY A 148 9.19 0.11 2.95
CA GLY A 148 8.76 0.52 4.29
C GLY A 148 7.28 0.26 4.59
N TYR A 149 6.46 0.10 3.55
CA TYR A 149 5.02 -0.14 3.66
C TYR A 149 4.63 -1.39 2.89
N GLN A 150 4.38 -2.49 3.59
CA GLN A 150 4.01 -3.76 2.96
C GLN A 150 2.75 -3.60 2.11
N GLN A 151 2.86 -3.87 0.81
CA GLN A 151 1.77 -3.63 -0.13
C GLN A 151 0.60 -4.61 0.08
N TYR A 152 0.89 -5.89 0.29
CA TYR A 152 -0.09 -6.94 0.56
C TYR A 152 0.60 -8.12 1.28
N PRO A 153 -0.10 -8.87 2.14
CA PRO A 153 -1.43 -8.58 2.69
C PRO A 153 -1.35 -7.51 3.78
N VAL A 154 -2.40 -6.72 3.92
CA VAL A 154 -2.63 -5.85 5.08
C VAL A 154 -3.61 -6.57 6.00
N ALA A 155 -3.28 -6.70 7.28
CA ALA A 155 -4.20 -7.27 8.28
C ALA A 155 -5.27 -6.22 8.65
N VAL A 156 -6.26 -6.04 7.78
CA VAL A 156 -7.29 -4.98 7.84
C VAL A 156 -8.03 -4.94 9.18
N PHE A 157 -8.30 -6.09 9.80
CA PHE A 157 -8.98 -6.17 11.10
C PHE A 157 -8.21 -5.55 12.28
N LYS A 158 -6.92 -5.26 12.14
CA LYS A 158 -6.10 -4.64 13.20
C LYS A 158 -5.65 -3.21 12.88
N GLU A 159 -5.74 -2.79 11.62
CA GLU A 159 -5.00 -1.62 11.12
C GLU A 159 -5.85 -0.53 10.48
N VAL A 160 -7.17 -0.74 10.28
CA VAL A 160 -8.03 0.25 9.63
C VAL A 160 -8.47 1.36 10.59
N ARG A 161 -8.36 2.61 10.13
CA ARG A 161 -8.94 3.77 10.80
C ARG A 161 -10.39 3.97 10.43
N LYS A 162 -10.69 4.27 9.16
CA LYS A 162 -12.00 4.77 8.67
C LYS A 162 -12.12 4.62 7.14
N PRO A 163 -13.35 4.63 6.58
CA PRO A 163 -13.55 4.89 5.14
C PRO A 163 -12.94 6.22 4.71
N LEU A 164 -12.54 6.32 3.44
CA LEU A 164 -12.04 7.55 2.85
C LEU A 164 -13.20 8.55 2.66
N ALA A 165 -13.54 9.31 3.70
CA ALA A 165 -14.55 10.38 3.65
C ALA A 165 -14.17 11.46 2.64
#